data_AF-A0A1B7VNI7-F1
#
_entry.id   AF-A0A1B7VNI7-F1
#
_cell.length_a   1.000
_cell.length_b   1.000
_cell.length_c   1.000
_cell.angle_alpha   90.00
_cell.angle_beta   90.00
_cell.angle_gamma   90.00
#
_symmetry.space_group_name_H-M   'P 1'
#
loop_
_entity.id
_entity.type
_entity.pdbx_description
1 polymer ?
#
loop_
_entity_poly.entity_id
_entity_poly.type
_entity_poly.pdbx_seq_one_letter_code
_entity_poly.pdbx_strand_id
1 'polypeptide(L)' 'MKNQTCPTCQGKLQTKQIEKMLKGGNNTAIIQVEAEVCAKCGGKLYKSDILHQFTQIRDKLKNQQTEDFQVIGQSFRISV' A
#
# COMPACT_ATOMS: atom_id res chain seq x y z
N MET A 1 -19.99 -13.29 14.74
CA MET A 1 -19.88 -12.96 13.30
C MET A 1 -19.28 -11.56 13.20
N LYS A 2 -18.01 -11.40 12.77
CA LYS A 2 -17.42 -10.07 12.59
C LYS A 2 -18.07 -9.44 11.35
N ASN A 3 -18.80 -8.34 11.53
CA ASN A 3 -19.38 -7.58 10.43
C ASN A 3 -18.26 -7.14 9.46
N GLN A 4 -18.15 -7.81 8.31
CA GLN A 4 -17.23 -7.47 7.22
C GLN A 4 -17.76 -6.26 6.43
N THR A 5 -18.05 -5.17 7.14
CA THR A 5 -18.55 -3.92 6.58
C THR A 5 -17.50 -2.85 6.72
N CYS A 6 -17.35 -2.03 5.69
CA CYS A 6 -16.43 -0.92 5.70
C CYS A 6 -16.68 0.01 6.90
N PRO A 7 -15.67 0.31 7.73
CA PRO A 7 -15.86 1.17 8.90
C PRO A 7 -16.23 2.61 8.53
N THR A 8 -15.94 3.04 7.30
CA THR A 8 -16.20 4.40 6.82
C THR A 8 -17.63 4.59 6.31
N CYS A 9 -18.19 3.62 5.58
CA CYS A 9 -19.45 3.79 4.86
C CYS A 9 -20.42 2.61 4.96
N GLN A 10 -20.07 1.61 5.79
CA GLN A 10 -20.83 0.37 6.01
C GLN A 10 -21.04 -0.49 4.75
N GLY A 11 -20.38 -0.14 3.63
CA GLY A 11 -20.45 -0.90 2.39
C GLY A 11 -19.75 -2.26 2.48
N LYS A 12 -20.14 -3.19 1.61
CA LYS A 12 -19.56 -4.54 1.53
C LYS A 12 -18.07 -4.49 1.21
N LEU A 13 -17.28 -5.27 1.95
CA LEU A 13 -15.86 -5.49 1.69
C LEU A 13 -15.66 -6.69 0.76
N GLN A 14 -14.65 -6.62 -0.09
CA GLN A 14 -14.23 -7.70 -0.99
C GLN A 14 -12.71 -7.85 -0.92
N THR A 15 -12.22 -9.06 -0.66
CA THR A 15 -10.79 -9.36 -0.74
C THR A 15 -10.31 -9.30 -2.19
N LYS A 16 -9.24 -8.54 -2.45
CA LYS A 16 -8.63 -8.39 -3.77
C LYS A 16 -7.11 -8.32 -3.65
N GLN A 17 -6.42 -8.84 -4.66
CA GLN A 17 -5.02 -8.50 -4.89
C GLN A 17 -4.97 -7.10 -5.50
N ILE A 18 -4.22 -6.21 -4.88
CA ILE A 18 -4.09 -4.82 -5.31
C ILE A 18 -2.63 -4.39 -5.33
N GLU A 19 -2.35 -3.43 -6.19
CA GLU A 19 -1.08 -2.71 -6.16
C GLU A 19 -1.12 -1.56 -5.15
N LYS A 20 -0.06 -1.41 -4.37
CA LYS A 20 0.15 -0.30 -3.45
C LYS A 20 1.49 0.38 -3.73
N MET A 21 1.42 1.66 -4.05
CA MET A 21 2.59 2.54 -4.08
C MET A 21 2.96 3.00 -2.66
N LEU A 22 4.23 2.84 -2.31
CA LEU A 22 4.84 3.27 -1.07
C LEU A 22 5.91 4.33 -1.37
N LYS A 23 5.97 5.38 -0.57
CA LYS A 23 6.96 6.46 -0.70
C LYS A 23 7.75 6.61 0.59
N GLY A 24 9.05 6.83 0.48
CA GLY A 24 9.94 7.14 1.60
C GLY A 24 11.10 8.01 1.11
N GLY A 25 11.27 9.20 1.69
CA GLY A 25 12.20 10.20 1.15
C GLY A 25 11.86 10.58 -0.30
N ASN A 26 12.84 10.48 -1.21
CA ASN A 26 12.63 10.68 -2.64
C ASN A 26 12.35 9.38 -3.42
N ASN A 27 12.39 8.22 -2.75
CA ASN A 27 12.22 6.91 -3.38
C ASN A 27 10.75 6.44 -3.34
N THR A 28 10.38 5.65 -4.35
CA THR A 28 9.05 5.05 -4.48
C THR A 28 9.21 3.55 -4.75
N ALA A 29 8.40 2.72 -4.09
CA ALA A 29 8.28 1.30 -4.38
C ALA A 29 6.82 0.93 -4.66
N ILE A 30 6.66 -0.20 -5.34
CA ILE A 30 5.37 -0.81 -5.63
C ILE A 30 5.36 -2.21 -4.99
N ILE A 31 4.28 -2.55 -4.30
CA ILE A 31 4.05 -3.88 -3.74
C ILE A 31 2.66 -4.38 -4.10
N GLN A 32 2.55 -5.65 -4.48
CA GLN A 32 1.26 -6.34 -4.62
C GLN A 32 0.89 -6.98 -3.28
N VAL A 33 -0.31 -6.69 -2.78
CA VAL A 33 -0.81 -7.23 -1.52
C VAL A 33 -2.28 -7.59 -1.61
N GLU A 34 -2.68 -8.53 -0.77
CA GLU A 34 -4.08 -8.77 -0.47
C GLU A 34 -4.65 -7.67 0.43
N ALA A 35 -5.80 -7.12 0.07
CA ALA A 35 -6.54 -6.17 0.90
C ALA A 35 -8.05 -6.39 0.79
N GLU A 36 -8.78 -6.03 1.84
CA GLU A 36 -10.24 -5.90 1.78
C GLU A 36 -10.58 -4.51 1.22
N VAL A 37 -11.22 -4.48 0.06
CA VAL A 37 -11.62 -3.25 -0.64
C VAL A 37 -13.12 -3.05 -0.55
N CYS A 38 -13.54 -1.87 -0.08
CA CYS A 38 -14.95 -1.52 -0.06
C CYS A 38 -15.48 -1.29 -1.48
N ALA A 39 -16.53 -2.03 -1.85
CA ALA A 39 -17.18 -1.87 -3.16
C ALA A 39 -17.94 -0.54 -3.32
N LYS A 40 -18.18 0.19 -2.21
CA LYS A 40 -18.92 1.46 -2.21
C LYS A 40 -18.02 2.69 -2.26
N CYS A 41 -17.01 2.78 -1.39
CA CYS A 41 -16.13 3.96 -1.30
C CYS A 41 -14.68 3.73 -1.76
N GLY A 42 -14.30 2.50 -2.11
CA GLY A 42 -12.93 2.18 -2.52
C GLY A 42 -11.89 2.14 -1.39
N GLY A 43 -12.31 2.35 -0.13
CA GLY A 43 -11.45 2.22 1.05
C GLY A 43 -10.80 0.84 1.13
N LYS A 44 -9.56 0.79 1.60
CA LYS A 44 -8.72 -0.42 1.65
C LYS A 44 -8.35 -0.71 3.09
N LEU A 45 -8.61 -1.93 3.54
CA LEU A 45 -8.22 -2.44 4.85
C LEU A 45 -7.14 -3.50 4.66
N TYR A 46 -6.09 -3.41 5.47
CA TYR A 46 -4.93 -4.30 5.41
C TYR A 46 -4.82 -5.06 6.72
N LYS A 47 -4.31 -6.28 6.65
CA LYS A 47 -3.91 -7.05 7.83
C LYS A 47 -2.69 -6.40 8.49
N SER A 48 -2.47 -6.70 9.77
CA SER A 48 -1.42 -6.06 10.57
C SER A 48 0.00 -6.35 10.07
N ASP A 49 0.23 -7.55 9.55
CA ASP A 49 1.49 -7.98 8.91
C ASP A 49 1.80 -7.14 7.66
N ILE A 50 0.81 -6.90 6.81
CA ILE A 50 0.95 -6.02 5.64
C ILE A 50 1.27 -4.58 6.06
N LEU A 51 0.61 -4.07 7.10
CA LEU A 51 0.91 -2.74 7.63
C LEU A 51 2.34 -2.64 8.17
N HIS A 52 2.83 -3.68 8.86
CA HIS A 52 4.21 -3.76 9.33
C HIS A 52 5.20 -3.76 8.16
N GLN A 53 4.94 -4.57 7.13
CA GLN A 53 5.77 -4.60 5.92
C GLN A 53 5.81 -3.23 5.21
N PHE A 54 4.68 -2.51 5.16
CA PHE A 54 4.67 -1.16 4.61
C PHE A 54 5.57 -0.20 5.38
N THR A 55 5.58 -0.28 6.70
CA THR A 55 6.46 0.54 7.54
C THR A 55 7.92 0.24 7.25
N GLN A 56 8.31 -1.05 7.25
CA GLN A 56 9.69 -1.47 6.94
C GLN A 56 10.15 -1.00 5.56
N ILE A 57 9.31 -1.14 4.53
CA ILE A 57 9.65 -0.67 3.17
C ILE A 57 9.80 0.85 3.14
N ARG A 58 8.91 1.61 3.79
CA ARG A 58 9.01 3.07 3.83
C ARG A 58 10.29 3.54 4.51
N ASP A 59 10.70 2.87 5.59
CA ASP A 59 11.94 3.20 6.30
C ASP A 59 13.16 2.89 5.43
N LYS A 60 13.20 1.72 4.77
CA LYS A 60 14.23 1.38 3.78
C LYS A 60 14.32 2.42 2.66
N LEU A 61 13.19 2.79 2.06
CA LEU A 61 13.12 3.81 1.00
C LEU A 61 13.66 5.16 1.48
N LYS A 62 13.28 5.59 2.69
CA LYS A 62 13.73 6.86 3.30
C LYS A 62 15.24 6.87 3.55
N ASN A 63 15.80 5.74 3.99
CA ASN A 63 17.22 5.58 4.31
C ASN A 63 18.08 5.10 3.14
N GLN A 64 17.51 5.00 1.93
CA GLN A 64 18.19 4.53 0.71
C GLN A 64 18.72 3.08 0.78
N GLN A 65 18.20 2.27 1.71
CA GLN A 65 18.55 0.85 1.89
C GLN A 65 17.70 -0.01 0.94
N THR A 66 18.01 0.06 -0.35
CA THR A 66 17.19 -0.52 -1.43
C THR A 66 17.93 -1.58 -2.24
N GLU A 67 19.03 -2.10 -1.69
CA GLU A 67 19.90 -3.08 -2.35
C GLU A 67 19.18 -4.40 -2.66
N ASP A 68 18.14 -4.72 -1.87
CA ASP A 68 17.28 -5.89 -2.06
C ASP A 68 16.00 -5.62 -2.87
N PHE A 69 15.82 -4.40 -3.40
CA PHE A 69 14.64 -4.04 -4.21
C PHE A 69 14.93 -4.14 -5.71
N GLN A 70 13.91 -4.53 -6.47
CA GLN A 70 13.98 -4.50 -7.93
C GLN A 70 13.71 -3.08 -8.45
N VAL A 71 14.65 -2.54 -9.21
CA VAL A 71 14.46 -1.26 -9.92
C VAL A 71 13.45 -1.44 -11.03
N ILE A 72 12.41 -0.59 -11.05
CA ILE A 72 11.39 -0.56 -12.10
C ILE A 72 11.22 0.85 -12.67
N GLY A 73 11.40 0.98 -13.98
CA GLY A 73 11.19 2.23 -14.72
C GLY A 73 11.98 3.43 -14.19
N GLN A 74 11.50 4.64 -14.53
CA GLN A 74 12.02 5.91 -14.04
C GLN A 74 10.87 6.78 -13.56
N SER A 75 11.02 7.41 -12.40
CA SER A 75 10.05 8.37 -11.87
C SER A 75 10.60 9.78 -11.99
N PHE A 76 9.76 10.73 -12.40
CA PHE A 76 10.12 12.15 -12.55
C PHE A 76 9.31 13.01 -11.59
N ARG A 77 9.97 13.97 -10.94
CA ARG A 77 9.31 15.04 -10.19
C ARG A 77 9.32 16.30 -11.06
N ILE A 78 8.14 16.81 -11.42
CA ILE A 78 8.00 18.06 -12.16
C ILE A 78 7.84 19.19 -11.15
N SER A 79 8.71 20.20 -11.23
CA SER A 79 8.51 21.48 -10.54
C SER A 79 7.69 22.38 -11.45
N VAL A 80 6.47 22.73 -11.02
CA VAL A 80 5.61 23.74 -11.64
C VAL A 80 5.59 25.00 -10.79
#